data_AF-A0A2B8AQ30-F1
#
_entry.id   AF-A0A2B8AQ30-F1
#
_cell.length_a   1.000
_cell.length_b   1.000
_cell.length_c   1.000
_cell.angle_alpha   90.00
_cell.angle_beta   90.00
_cell.angle_gamma   90.00
#
_symmetry.space_group_name_H-M   'P 1'
#
loop_
_entity.id
_entity.type
_entity.pdbx_description
1 polymer ?
#
loop_
_entity_poly.entity_id
_entity_poly.type
_entity_poly.pdbx_seq_one_letter_code
_entity_poly.pdbx_strand_id
1 'polypeptide(L)'
;MAGHRTRNVGWIAGGALAAAVILTGCSGDTGSASDASDKEPAASSTAEAGAGSAGEGKQEDAAASQGSGVDRSTGEKAVATWVAAVVKGEPEEACLVMGEPAEGGAPAQVGSEAMCEGDGTKAKQMEQGIGRFRESFTPDPPTDNPKVEVAHVPASGGTAVFPADKITVDGQRLDKIILSNSTGLDAGELDVQLQSTKIEDEWYVTDVGFDIG
;
A
#
# COMPACT_ATOMS: atom_id res chain seq x y z
N MET A 1 -5.29 -35.54 44.46
CA MET A 1 -6.63 -36.14 44.52
C MET A 1 -7.64 -35.11 44.03
N ALA A 2 -8.55 -35.55 43.18
CA ALA A 2 -9.50 -34.74 42.43
C ALA A 2 -10.48 -33.97 43.34
N GLY A 3 -10.79 -32.73 42.95
CA GLY A 3 -11.91 -31.94 43.47
C GLY A 3 -12.74 -31.45 42.29
N HIS A 4 -13.97 -31.95 42.21
CA HIS A 4 -14.88 -31.84 41.08
C HIS A 4 -15.52 -30.43 40.96
N ARG A 5 -15.78 -30.04 39.70
CA ARG A 5 -16.52 -28.83 39.29
C ARG A 5 -17.92 -28.75 39.90
N THR A 6 -18.38 -27.54 40.23
CA THR A 6 -19.81 -27.21 40.25
C THR A 6 -20.05 -25.97 39.39
N ARG A 7 -21.01 -26.10 38.47
CA ARG A 7 -21.41 -25.12 37.45
C ARG A 7 -22.44 -24.16 38.07
N ASN A 8 -22.29 -22.86 37.83
CA ASN A 8 -23.39 -21.91 38.01
C ASN A 8 -23.97 -21.57 36.64
N VAL A 9 -25.27 -21.85 36.51
CA VAL A 9 -26.15 -21.52 35.39
C VAL A 9 -26.74 -20.14 35.68
N GLY A 10 -26.70 -19.22 34.72
CA GLY A 10 -27.37 -17.94 34.77
C GLY A 10 -27.89 -17.56 33.39
N TRP A 11 -29.20 -17.46 33.25
CA TRP A 11 -29.96 -17.33 32.02
C TRP A 11 -30.72 -15.99 32.08
N ILE A 12 -30.55 -15.10 31.09
CA ILE A 12 -31.44 -13.96 30.80
C ILE A 12 -31.42 -13.78 29.27
N ALA A 13 -32.44 -14.24 28.54
CA ALA A 13 -33.51 -13.43 27.92
C ALA A 13 -32.97 -12.21 27.15
N GLY A 14 -33.00 -12.15 25.82
CA GLY A 14 -34.22 -12.13 25.01
C GLY A 14 -34.57 -10.67 24.68
N GLY A 15 -34.24 -10.21 23.48
CA GLY A 15 -34.61 -8.89 22.98
C GLY A 15 -34.21 -8.72 21.52
N ALA A 16 -35.15 -8.91 20.60
CA ALA A 16 -35.03 -8.58 19.19
C ALA A 16 -35.88 -7.34 18.90
N LEU A 17 -35.30 -6.31 18.28
CA LEU A 17 -36.02 -5.32 17.50
C LEU A 17 -35.17 -4.92 16.29
N ALA A 18 -35.73 -5.19 15.10
CA ALA A 18 -35.23 -4.76 13.82
C ALA A 18 -35.58 -3.28 13.58
N ALA A 19 -34.71 -2.55 12.90
CA ALA A 19 -35.03 -1.29 12.24
C ALA A 19 -34.37 -1.27 10.86
N ALA A 20 -35.15 -1.61 9.84
CA ALA A 20 -34.83 -1.36 8.45
C ALA A 20 -35.25 0.08 8.12
N VAL A 21 -34.31 0.88 7.59
CA VAL A 21 -34.63 2.20 7.03
C VAL A 21 -34.79 2.02 5.52
N ILE A 22 -36.03 2.19 5.06
CA ILE A 22 -36.42 2.12 3.66
C ILE A 22 -36.19 3.53 3.07
N LEU A 23 -35.34 3.63 2.04
CA LEU A 23 -35.24 4.82 1.20
C LEU A 23 -36.37 4.79 0.18
N THR A 24 -37.38 5.65 0.36
CA THR A 24 -38.39 5.96 -0.67
C THR A 24 -38.04 7.30 -1.33
N GLY A 25 -37.76 7.27 -2.62
CA GLY A 25 -37.59 8.44 -3.48
C GLY A 25 -37.74 8.07 -4.96
N CYS A 26 -38.98 8.01 -5.44
CA CYS A 26 -39.41 7.93 -6.85
C CYS A 26 -39.11 9.25 -7.59
N SER A 27 -39.10 9.42 -8.92
CA SER A 27 -39.94 8.83 -9.99
C SER A 27 -39.31 9.02 -11.38
N GLY A 28 -39.67 8.17 -12.34
CA GLY A 28 -39.44 8.39 -13.77
C GLY A 28 -39.76 7.15 -14.63
N ASP A 29 -41.04 6.82 -14.74
CA ASP A 29 -41.63 5.75 -15.56
C ASP A 29 -41.79 6.22 -17.02
N THR A 30 -41.51 5.36 -18.02
CA THR A 30 -42.32 5.18 -19.25
C THR A 30 -41.70 4.11 -20.13
N GLY A 31 -42.45 3.04 -20.41
CA GLY A 31 -41.99 1.85 -21.12
C GLY A 31 -42.06 1.89 -22.65
N SER A 32 -41.84 0.74 -23.27
CA SER A 32 -42.66 0.17 -24.35
C SER A 32 -42.06 -1.15 -24.82
N ALA A 33 -42.96 -2.08 -25.15
CA ALA A 33 -42.74 -3.47 -25.48
C ALA A 33 -42.25 -3.70 -26.93
N SER A 34 -42.11 -4.99 -27.26
CA SER A 34 -42.10 -5.64 -28.59
C SER A 34 -40.72 -5.64 -29.26
N ASP A 35 -40.27 -6.68 -29.96
CA ASP A 35 -40.90 -7.92 -30.40
C ASP A 35 -39.79 -8.93 -30.78
N ALA A 36 -40.18 -10.19 -30.92
CA ALA A 36 -39.35 -11.31 -31.30
C ALA A 36 -38.83 -11.20 -32.75
N SER A 37 -37.72 -11.87 -33.05
CA SER A 37 -37.69 -12.94 -34.07
C SER A 37 -36.29 -13.52 -34.27
N ASP A 38 -36.25 -14.84 -34.16
CA ASP A 38 -35.28 -15.81 -34.67
C ASP A 38 -34.65 -15.50 -36.04
N LYS A 39 -33.36 -15.87 -36.20
CA LYS A 39 -32.89 -16.80 -37.24
C LYS A 39 -31.37 -17.07 -37.18
N GLU A 40 -31.01 -18.28 -36.74
CA GLU A 40 -30.00 -19.13 -37.39
C GLU A 40 -30.75 -20.00 -38.46
N PRO A 41 -30.13 -20.81 -39.36
CA PRO A 41 -28.74 -21.28 -39.42
C PRO A 41 -28.09 -21.38 -40.84
N ALA A 42 -26.93 -22.04 -40.87
CA ALA A 42 -26.25 -22.77 -41.97
C ALA A 42 -25.16 -22.00 -42.76
N ALA A 43 -23.86 -22.33 -42.59
CA ALA A 43 -23.09 -23.43 -43.25
C ALA A 43 -22.77 -23.11 -44.74
N SER A 44 -21.61 -23.33 -45.36
CA SER A 44 -20.32 -23.96 -45.06
C SER A 44 -19.31 -23.58 -46.18
N SER A 45 -18.01 -23.59 -45.85
CA SER A 45 -16.82 -23.93 -46.69
C SER A 45 -16.57 -23.13 -48.00
N THR A 46 -15.37 -22.88 -48.52
CA THR A 46 -14.09 -23.61 -48.51
C THR A 46 -12.96 -22.65 -48.93
N ALA A 47 -11.72 -23.05 -48.62
CA ALA A 47 -10.45 -22.37 -48.77
C ALA A 47 -10.04 -21.91 -50.19
N GLU A 48 -9.18 -20.87 -50.24
CA GLU A 48 -8.04 -20.80 -51.16
C GLU A 48 -6.83 -20.12 -50.49
N ALA A 49 -5.65 -20.65 -50.80
CA ALA A 49 -4.38 -20.38 -50.17
C ALA A 49 -3.75 -19.06 -50.65
N GLY A 50 -3.06 -18.38 -49.73
CA GLY A 50 -2.18 -17.25 -50.03
C GLY A 50 -1.14 -17.10 -48.94
N ALA A 51 0.07 -17.58 -49.19
CA ALA A 51 1.23 -17.45 -48.32
C ALA A 51 1.68 -15.99 -48.21
N GLY A 52 2.02 -15.54 -47.00
CA GLY A 52 2.69 -14.28 -46.73
C GLY A 52 2.95 -14.07 -45.25
N SER A 53 4.23 -13.98 -44.88
CA SER A 53 4.74 -13.78 -43.52
C SER A 53 4.15 -12.58 -42.79
N ALA A 54 3.84 -12.76 -41.49
CA ALA A 54 4.16 -11.87 -40.35
C ALA A 54 3.16 -12.14 -39.22
N GLY A 55 3.56 -12.94 -38.23
CA GLY A 55 2.78 -13.17 -37.01
C GLY A 55 3.22 -12.21 -35.92
N GLU A 56 2.83 -10.94 -36.03
CA GLU A 56 2.64 -10.06 -34.87
C GLU A 56 1.32 -10.47 -34.21
N GLY A 57 1.43 -11.27 -33.15
CA GLY A 57 0.31 -11.62 -32.28
C GLY A 57 0.05 -10.49 -31.30
N LYS A 58 -0.82 -9.57 -31.70
CA LYS A 58 -1.45 -8.56 -30.85
C LYS A 58 -2.29 -9.29 -29.79
N GLN A 59 -1.76 -9.41 -28.58
CA GLN A 59 -2.53 -9.85 -27.41
C GLN A 59 -3.21 -8.61 -26.82
N GLU A 60 -4.53 -8.68 -26.74
CA GLU A 60 -5.41 -7.61 -26.28
C GLU A 60 -5.04 -7.18 -24.85
N ASP A 61 -4.87 -5.87 -24.72
CA ASP A 61 -4.42 -5.12 -23.57
C ASP A 61 -5.26 -5.42 -22.31
N ALA A 62 -4.73 -6.28 -21.44
CA ALA A 62 -4.94 -6.08 -20.01
C ALA A 62 -4.23 -4.78 -19.67
N ALA A 63 -4.98 -3.76 -19.28
CA ALA A 63 -4.48 -2.47 -18.84
C ALA A 63 -3.49 -2.68 -17.68
N ALA A 64 -2.22 -2.86 -18.01
CA ALA A 64 -1.12 -2.66 -17.10
C ALA A 64 -1.11 -1.17 -16.85
N SER A 65 -1.66 -0.76 -15.71
CA SER A 65 -1.40 0.54 -15.13
C SER A 65 0.12 0.68 -15.06
N GLN A 66 0.70 1.43 -16.00
CA GLN A 66 2.09 1.81 -15.97
C GLN A 66 2.26 2.76 -14.78
N GLY A 67 2.57 2.18 -13.62
CA GLY A 67 2.93 2.93 -12.42
C GLY A 67 4.24 3.67 -12.66
N SER A 68 4.17 4.98 -12.53
CA SER A 68 5.26 5.95 -12.63
C SER A 68 6.49 5.52 -11.82
N GLY A 69 7.61 5.25 -12.48
CA GLY A 69 9.01 5.47 -12.04
C GLY A 69 9.57 4.92 -10.70
N VAL A 70 8.77 4.42 -9.77
CA VAL A 70 9.17 4.09 -8.39
C VAL A 70 9.51 2.59 -8.29
N ASP A 71 10.74 2.25 -7.89
CA ASP A 71 11.17 0.85 -7.81
C ASP A 71 10.65 0.18 -6.52
N ARG A 72 9.57 -0.60 -6.66
CA ARG A 72 8.87 -1.31 -5.59
C ARG A 72 8.87 -2.83 -5.77
N SER A 73 9.85 -3.33 -6.53
CA SER A 73 9.93 -4.76 -6.88
C SER A 73 10.24 -5.67 -5.67
N THR A 74 10.83 -5.14 -4.61
CA THR A 74 11.05 -5.84 -3.32
C THR A 74 10.78 -4.89 -2.15
N GLY A 75 10.60 -5.46 -0.94
CA GLY A 75 10.41 -4.67 0.27
C GLY A 75 11.60 -3.76 0.57
N GLU A 76 12.83 -4.24 0.34
CA GLU A 76 14.05 -3.44 0.47
C GLU A 76 14.03 -2.20 -0.42
N LYS A 77 13.57 -2.35 -1.66
CA LYS A 77 13.55 -1.26 -2.62
C LYS A 77 12.45 -0.25 -2.34
N ALA A 78 11.28 -0.70 -1.89
CA ALA A 78 10.23 0.19 -1.42
C ALA A 78 10.72 1.04 -0.25
N VAL A 79 11.38 0.43 0.75
CA VAL A 79 11.98 1.14 1.88
C VAL A 79 13.09 2.09 1.43
N ALA A 80 14.00 1.64 0.57
CA ALA A 80 15.09 2.48 0.07
C ALA A 80 14.55 3.72 -0.65
N THR A 81 13.52 3.55 -1.49
CA THR A 81 12.87 4.62 -2.23
C THR A 81 12.16 5.59 -1.30
N TRP A 82 11.42 5.10 -0.30
CA TRP A 82 10.74 5.95 0.68
C TRP A 82 11.72 6.78 1.51
N VAL A 83 12.79 6.15 2.04
CA VAL A 83 13.82 6.86 2.82
C VAL A 83 14.52 7.92 1.97
N ALA A 84 14.81 7.62 0.69
CA ALA A 84 15.42 8.58 -0.21
C ALA A 84 14.50 9.80 -0.43
N ALA A 85 13.22 9.59 -0.72
CA ALA A 85 12.23 10.65 -0.89
C ALA A 85 12.09 11.50 0.39
N VAL A 86 12.08 10.87 1.57
CA VAL A 86 12.06 11.57 2.87
C VAL A 86 13.26 12.50 3.03
N VAL A 87 14.48 12.00 2.80
CA VAL A 87 15.72 12.79 2.98
C VAL A 87 15.76 13.98 2.02
N LYS A 88 15.33 13.77 0.76
CA LYS A 88 15.22 14.84 -0.23
C LYS A 88 14.10 15.85 0.08
N GLY A 89 13.11 15.46 0.88
CA GLY A 89 11.92 16.28 1.14
C GLY A 89 10.94 16.26 -0.02
N GLU A 90 10.76 15.10 -0.66
CA GLU A 90 9.85 14.86 -1.78
C GLU A 90 8.58 14.14 -1.25
N PRO A 91 7.60 14.86 -0.68
CA PRO A 91 6.45 14.24 -0.02
C PRO A 91 5.56 13.44 -0.97
N GLU A 92 5.51 13.83 -2.24
CA GLU A 92 4.75 13.13 -3.28
C GLU A 92 5.39 11.78 -3.62
N GLU A 93 6.71 11.72 -3.82
CA GLU A 93 7.40 10.44 -4.04
C GLU A 93 7.27 9.53 -2.81
N ALA A 94 7.42 10.09 -1.61
CA ALA A 94 7.23 9.35 -0.38
C ALA A 94 5.78 8.83 -0.25
N CYS A 95 4.79 9.61 -0.68
CA CYS A 95 3.40 9.18 -0.71
C CYS A 95 3.15 8.00 -1.63
N LEU A 96 3.70 8.04 -2.85
CA LEU A 96 3.45 7.01 -3.87
C LEU A 96 3.98 5.64 -3.46
N VAL A 97 4.99 5.58 -2.59
CA VAL A 97 5.54 4.32 -2.07
C VAL A 97 4.94 3.91 -0.72
N MET A 98 4.02 4.70 -0.17
CA MET A 98 3.25 4.34 1.02
C MET A 98 1.97 3.56 0.66
N GLY A 99 1.56 2.68 1.57
CA GLY A 99 0.31 1.95 1.47
C GLY A 99 -0.31 1.68 2.83
N GLU A 100 -1.59 1.37 2.83
CA GLU A 100 -2.35 0.91 3.97
C GLU A 100 -2.79 -0.53 3.66
N PRO A 101 -2.37 -1.53 4.43
CA PRO A 101 -2.79 -2.91 4.19
C PRO A 101 -4.28 -3.07 4.48
N ALA A 102 -4.90 -4.13 3.96
CA ALA A 102 -6.30 -4.41 4.22
C ALA A 102 -6.52 -4.70 5.71
N GLU A 103 -7.39 -3.91 6.36
CA GLU A 103 -7.69 -4.05 7.78
C GLU A 103 -9.21 -3.94 8.04
N GLY A 104 -9.73 -4.74 8.97
CA GLY A 104 -11.12 -4.60 9.44
C GLY A 104 -12.20 -4.77 8.38
N GLY A 105 -11.89 -5.44 7.25
CA GLY A 105 -12.79 -5.61 6.11
C GLY A 105 -12.72 -4.47 5.08
N ALA A 106 -11.91 -3.44 5.31
CA ALA A 106 -11.56 -2.45 4.29
C ALA A 106 -10.51 -3.03 3.33
N PRO A 107 -10.59 -2.71 2.02
CA PRO A 107 -9.55 -3.09 1.07
C PRO A 107 -8.24 -2.35 1.38
N ALA A 108 -7.12 -2.94 0.95
CA ALA A 108 -5.84 -2.24 0.97
C ALA A 108 -5.91 -0.97 0.11
N GLN A 109 -5.19 0.07 0.53
CA GLN A 109 -5.07 1.33 -0.21
C GLN A 109 -3.60 1.59 -0.48
N VAL A 110 -3.30 2.16 -1.64
CA VAL A 110 -1.94 2.54 -2.01
C VAL A 110 -1.92 4.02 -2.36
N GLY A 111 -0.76 4.66 -2.18
CA GLY A 111 -0.53 6.01 -2.68
C GLY A 111 -0.80 6.07 -4.17
N SER A 112 -1.80 6.86 -4.57
CA SER A 112 -2.07 7.18 -5.96
C SER A 112 -1.72 8.63 -6.23
N GLU A 113 -1.39 8.95 -7.47
CA GLU A 113 -1.07 10.31 -7.91
C GLU A 113 -2.12 11.32 -7.43
N ALA A 114 -3.40 11.02 -7.61
CA ALA A 114 -4.49 11.88 -7.13
C ALA A 114 -4.59 12.03 -5.59
N MET A 115 -4.05 11.09 -4.80
CA MET A 115 -3.99 11.21 -3.34
C MET A 115 -2.73 11.95 -2.86
N CYS A 116 -1.66 11.87 -3.64
CA CYS A 116 -0.34 12.38 -3.33
C CYS A 116 -0.13 13.80 -3.84
N GLU A 117 -0.77 14.16 -4.95
CA GLU A 117 -0.74 15.48 -5.55
C GLU A 117 -1.82 16.41 -4.98
N GLY A 118 -1.46 17.67 -4.78
CA GLY A 118 -2.40 18.78 -4.59
C GLY A 118 -2.27 19.55 -3.27
N ASP A 119 -3.07 20.60 -3.12
CA ASP A 119 -3.02 21.54 -1.99
C ASP A 119 -4.02 21.23 -0.86
N GLY A 120 -4.64 20.04 -0.91
CA GLY A 120 -5.65 19.60 0.03
C GLY A 120 -5.11 19.36 1.44
N THR A 121 -6.00 19.25 2.43
CA THR A 121 -5.61 19.00 3.83
C THR A 121 -4.79 17.72 4.00
N LYS A 122 -5.08 16.67 3.23
CA LYS A 122 -4.34 15.40 3.27
C LYS A 122 -2.90 15.56 2.78
N ALA A 123 -2.69 16.26 1.67
CA ALA A 123 -1.36 16.53 1.14
C ALA A 123 -0.52 17.39 2.12
N LYS A 124 -1.12 18.42 2.72
CA LYS A 124 -0.43 19.24 3.76
C LYS A 124 -0.06 18.45 5.01
N GLN A 125 -0.94 17.55 5.46
CA GLN A 125 -0.63 16.66 6.59
C GLN A 125 0.54 15.73 6.25
N MET A 126 0.59 15.26 5.01
CA MET A 126 1.66 14.40 4.54
C MET A 126 2.99 15.14 4.42
N GLU A 127 2.99 16.33 3.83
CA GLU A 127 4.15 17.23 3.78
C GLU A 127 4.72 17.48 5.19
N GLN A 128 3.85 17.76 6.17
CA GLN A 128 4.27 17.92 7.58
C GLN A 128 4.82 16.63 8.19
N GLY A 129 4.21 15.48 7.88
CA GLY A 129 4.70 14.17 8.32
C GLY A 129 6.10 13.87 7.77
N ILE A 130 6.27 14.00 6.46
CA ILE A 130 7.54 13.80 5.76
C ILE A 130 8.58 14.81 6.23
N GLY A 131 8.21 16.07 6.47
CA GLY A 131 9.10 17.09 7.02
C GLY A 131 9.72 16.70 8.36
N ARG A 132 8.92 16.12 9.27
CA ARG A 132 9.44 15.61 10.56
C ARG A 132 10.38 14.42 10.39
N PHE A 133 10.07 13.50 9.48
CA PHE A 133 10.99 12.40 9.18
C PHE A 133 12.29 12.92 8.57
N ARG A 134 12.23 13.88 7.65
CA ARG A 134 13.39 14.49 7.02
C ARG A 134 14.35 15.08 8.05
N GLU A 135 13.84 15.84 9.02
CA GLU A 135 14.65 16.40 10.11
C GLU A 135 15.44 15.32 10.86
N SER A 136 14.85 14.14 11.04
CA SER A 136 15.49 13.03 11.74
C SER A 136 16.38 12.17 10.83
N PHE A 137 16.06 12.05 9.55
CA PHE A 137 16.65 11.06 8.63
C PHE A 137 17.77 11.65 7.76
N THR A 138 17.92 12.98 7.75
CA THR A 138 18.95 13.66 6.96
C THR A 138 20.32 13.51 7.64
N PRO A 139 21.32 12.93 6.96
CA PRO A 139 22.67 12.83 7.50
C PRO A 139 23.35 14.20 7.62
N ASP A 140 24.39 14.29 8.45
CA ASP A 140 25.33 15.42 8.49
C ASP A 140 26.65 14.99 7.79
N PRO A 141 27.12 15.71 6.75
CA PRO A 141 26.45 16.84 6.07
C PRO A 141 25.22 16.41 5.27
N PRO A 142 24.25 17.32 5.05
CA PRO A 142 23.06 17.03 4.26
C PRO A 142 23.40 16.77 2.79
N THR A 143 22.55 16.00 2.12
CA THR A 143 22.69 15.56 0.73
C THR A 143 21.40 15.80 -0.05
N ASP A 144 21.52 16.23 -1.31
CA ASP A 144 20.38 16.33 -2.23
C ASP A 144 20.14 15.01 -2.98
N ASN A 145 21.11 14.09 -2.97
CA ASN A 145 21.06 12.82 -3.69
C ASN A 145 21.49 11.67 -2.77
N PRO A 146 20.66 11.32 -1.77
CA PRO A 146 20.99 10.28 -0.81
C PRO A 146 21.14 8.93 -1.50
N LYS A 147 22.24 8.23 -1.22
CA LYS A 147 22.39 6.82 -1.54
C LYS A 147 21.84 5.99 -0.38
N VAL A 148 20.69 5.34 -0.59
CA VAL A 148 20.07 4.47 0.40
C VAL A 148 20.37 3.01 0.10
N GLU A 149 20.90 2.29 1.09
CA GLU A 149 21.09 0.84 1.02
C GLU A 149 20.33 0.17 2.16
N VAL A 150 19.60 -0.89 1.84
CA VAL A 150 18.83 -1.67 2.80
C VAL A 150 19.36 -3.08 2.79
N ALA A 151 19.80 -3.57 3.95
CA ALA A 151 20.23 -4.95 4.07
C ALA A 151 19.04 -5.90 3.85
N HIS A 152 19.32 -7.06 3.26
CA HIS A 152 18.28 -8.06 3.02
C HIS A 152 17.66 -8.53 4.34
N VAL A 153 16.33 -8.55 4.39
CA VAL A 153 15.55 -9.09 5.51
C VAL A 153 14.54 -10.10 4.95
N PRO A 154 14.40 -11.29 5.55
CA PRO A 154 13.42 -12.27 5.08
C PRO A 154 11.99 -11.74 5.25
N ALA A 155 11.21 -11.85 4.20
CA ALA A 155 9.77 -11.60 4.25
C ALA A 155 9.01 -12.83 4.78
N SER A 156 7.94 -12.58 5.54
CA SER A 156 6.98 -13.59 6.00
C SER A 156 5.58 -13.16 5.64
N GLY A 157 4.85 -14.00 4.90
CA GLY A 157 3.44 -13.73 4.53
C GLY A 157 3.24 -12.47 3.67
N GLY A 158 4.25 -12.05 2.91
CA GLY A 158 4.20 -10.81 2.14
C GLY A 158 4.55 -9.55 2.93
N THR A 159 5.06 -9.68 4.15
CA THR A 159 5.49 -8.56 4.98
C THR A 159 6.97 -8.71 5.36
N ALA A 160 7.71 -7.61 5.39
CA ALA A 160 9.08 -7.54 5.88
C ALA A 160 9.21 -6.33 6.84
N VAL A 161 10.01 -6.49 7.89
CA VAL A 161 10.25 -5.46 8.91
C VAL A 161 11.74 -5.13 8.90
N PHE A 162 12.08 -3.88 8.66
CA PHE A 162 13.43 -3.38 8.48
C PHE A 162 13.81 -2.50 9.67
N PRO A 163 14.62 -3.00 10.61
CA PRO A 163 15.18 -2.18 11.67
C PRO A 163 16.08 -1.08 11.09
N ALA A 164 16.12 0.09 11.72
CA ALA A 164 16.91 1.22 11.25
C ALA A 164 18.42 0.95 11.22
N ASP A 165 18.94 -0.01 12.00
CA ASP A 165 20.36 -0.43 11.92
C ASP A 165 20.69 -1.21 10.63
N LYS A 166 19.67 -1.66 9.87
CA LYS A 166 19.80 -2.33 8.57
C LYS A 166 19.69 -1.40 7.37
N ILE A 167 19.46 -0.11 7.60
CA ILE A 167 19.29 0.90 6.57
C ILE A 167 20.45 1.87 6.67
N THR A 168 21.09 2.19 5.55
CA THR A 168 22.13 3.23 5.49
C THR A 168 21.72 4.33 4.52
N VAL A 169 22.07 5.57 4.85
CA VAL A 169 21.98 6.76 4.00
C VAL A 169 23.38 7.33 3.89
N ASP A 170 23.93 7.37 2.68
CA ASP A 170 25.31 7.77 2.40
C ASP A 170 26.35 7.04 3.27
N GLY A 171 26.10 5.76 3.53
CA GLY A 171 26.96 4.90 4.34
C GLY A 171 26.83 5.10 5.86
N GLN A 172 26.02 6.06 6.32
CA GLN A 172 25.68 6.23 7.73
C GLN A 172 24.43 5.40 8.05
N ARG A 173 24.41 4.67 9.16
CA ARG A 173 23.21 3.91 9.53
C ARG A 173 22.09 4.83 9.98
N LEU A 174 20.86 4.49 9.61
CA LEU A 174 19.69 5.31 9.89
C LEU A 174 19.46 5.48 11.40
N ASP A 175 19.70 4.45 12.21
CA ASP A 175 19.64 4.54 13.68
C ASP A 175 20.57 5.63 14.24
N LYS A 176 21.75 5.80 13.64
CA LYS A 176 22.73 6.81 14.06
C LYS A 176 22.40 8.20 13.56
N ILE A 177 21.82 8.32 12.38
CA ILE A 177 21.35 9.61 11.86
C ILE A 177 20.22 10.13 12.75
N ILE A 178 19.21 9.29 13.02
CA ILE A 178 18.06 9.65 13.88
C ILE A 178 18.54 10.05 15.27
N LEU A 179 19.43 9.28 15.89
CA LEU A 179 19.98 9.59 17.20
C LEU A 179 20.75 10.92 17.21
N SER A 180 21.53 11.21 16.17
CA SER A 180 22.33 12.45 16.07
C SER A 180 21.46 13.71 15.89
N ASN A 181 20.29 13.55 15.27
CA ASN A 181 19.29 14.61 15.10
C ASN A 181 18.29 14.68 16.26
N SER A 182 18.36 13.76 17.22
CA SER A 182 17.48 13.72 18.39
C SER A 182 18.12 14.42 19.58
N THR A 183 17.27 14.95 20.48
CA THR A 183 17.73 15.50 21.77
C THR A 183 17.18 14.65 22.91
N GLY A 184 18.03 14.33 23.89
CA GLY A 184 17.61 13.62 25.10
C GLY A 184 17.36 12.12 24.93
N LEU A 185 17.96 11.48 23.93
CA LEU A 185 17.97 10.03 23.74
C LEU A 185 19.41 9.53 23.68
N ASP A 186 19.69 8.42 24.37
CA ASP A 186 20.93 7.67 24.29
C ASP A 186 20.82 6.51 23.29
N ALA A 187 21.97 5.94 22.91
CA ALA A 187 22.01 4.80 22.02
C ALA A 187 21.32 3.58 22.65
N GLY A 188 20.31 3.04 21.96
CA GLY A 188 19.55 1.87 22.40
C GLY A 188 18.26 2.20 23.15
N GLU A 189 17.98 3.47 23.43
CA GLU A 189 16.70 3.93 23.99
C GLU A 189 15.63 4.16 22.92
N LEU A 190 16.01 4.16 21.65
CA LEU A 190 15.11 4.30 20.52
C LEU A 190 15.24 3.09 19.60
N ASP A 191 14.14 2.38 19.42
CA ASP A 191 13.99 1.36 18.38
C ASP A 191 13.11 1.94 17.26
N VAL A 192 13.63 1.85 16.03
CA VAL A 192 12.93 2.35 14.84
C VAL A 192 12.89 1.23 13.82
N GLN A 193 11.71 0.96 13.30
CA GLN A 193 11.48 -0.08 12.30
C GLN A 193 10.57 0.41 11.19
N LEU A 194 10.90 0.07 9.96
CA LEU A 194 10.08 0.33 8.79
C LEU A 194 9.45 -0.99 8.36
N GLN A 195 8.14 -1.03 8.20
CA GLN A 195 7.46 -2.18 7.66
C GLN A 195 7.18 -1.97 6.18
N SER A 196 7.47 -2.98 5.37
CA SER A 196 6.96 -3.05 4.01
C SER A 196 6.05 -4.26 3.83
N THR A 197 4.92 -4.05 3.15
CA THR A 197 3.96 -5.10 2.84
C THR A 197 3.70 -5.14 1.34
N LYS A 198 3.59 -6.35 0.82
CA LYS A 198 3.19 -6.62 -0.55
C LYS A 198 1.68 -6.40 -0.68
N ILE A 199 1.28 -5.40 -1.45
CA ILE A 199 -0.10 -5.10 -1.80
C ILE A 199 -0.23 -5.36 -3.30
N GLU A 200 -1.09 -6.32 -3.66
CA GLU A 200 -1.13 -6.90 -5.01
C GLU A 200 0.23 -7.49 -5.40
N ASP A 201 0.89 -6.94 -6.43
CA ASP A 201 2.18 -7.42 -6.94
C ASP A 201 3.38 -6.50 -6.64
N GLU A 202 3.17 -5.43 -5.86
CA GLU A 202 4.21 -4.45 -5.51
C GLU A 202 4.37 -4.30 -4.00
N TRP A 203 5.54 -3.82 -3.57
CA TRP A 203 5.86 -3.56 -2.17
C TRP A 203 5.67 -2.09 -1.81
N TYR A 204 5.04 -1.85 -0.67
CA TYR A 204 4.77 -0.51 -0.15
C TYR A 204 5.29 -0.41 1.27
N VAL A 205 5.73 0.77 1.69
CA VAL A 205 5.96 1.05 3.12
C VAL A 205 4.59 1.22 3.77
N THR A 206 4.31 0.41 4.78
CA THR A 206 2.97 0.38 5.42
C THR A 206 2.96 0.85 6.85
N ASP A 207 4.11 0.87 7.50
CA ASP A 207 4.24 1.35 8.87
C ASP A 207 5.66 1.86 9.14
N VAL A 208 5.77 2.82 10.04
CA VAL A 208 7.03 3.30 10.60
C VAL A 208 6.87 3.32 12.11
N GLY A 209 7.37 2.27 12.76
CA GLY A 209 7.29 2.07 14.19
C GLY A 209 8.43 2.78 14.92
N PHE A 210 8.08 3.44 16.04
CA PHE A 210 9.02 4.05 16.98
C PHE A 210 8.68 3.58 18.39
N ASP A 211 9.64 2.95 19.05
CA ASP A 211 9.52 2.51 20.44
C ASP A 211 10.63 3.16 21.26
N ILE A 212 10.25 3.78 22.39
CA ILE A 212 11.19 4.39 23.34
C ILE A 212 11.24 3.53 24.59
N GLY A 213 12.45 3.09 24.95
CA GLY A 213 12.77 2.21 26.08
C GLY A 213 12.96 2.92 27.41
#